data_AF-A0A416T6N6-F1
#
_entry.id   AF-A0A416T6N6-F1
#
_cell.length_a   1.000
_cell.length_b   1.000
_cell.length_c   1.000
_cell.angle_alpha   90.00
_cell.angle_beta   90.00
_cell.angle_gamma   90.00
#
_symmetry.space_group_name_H-M   'P 1'
#
loop_
_entity.id
_entity.type
_entity.pdbx_description
1 polymer ?
#
loop_
_entity_poly.entity_id
_entity_poly.type
_entity_poly.pdbx_seq_one_letter_code
_entity_poly.pdbx_strand_id
1 'polypeptide(L)'
;MNNQYIRLLLAVFLCVVTSCSTTRQLPVRQTEGKDKREFRGAWIQTAFQGEYKDMTPAQMRKDFVRKLNYLQSCGINAIIFQVRPEADAFYKSDIEPWSRFYTGQQGVAPAGDFDVMEFLIKECHKRNMEFHAWLNPYRASTAGNTRFADSHIYNQHPEWFVTYNKQILFDPGLPQNREFICKVVRDIVSRYDVDAIHMDDYFYPYPAPGMPFPDDNSFRKYGLNKGYTEAQRGDWRRENVNTLISELKRTILLTKPWVRFGISPFGIYRNKKSTPDNSGSNTNGLQNYDDLYADILHWVKEGWIDYNMPQIYWEIGHSAADYITLIQWWNKNATPAGPHLYIGQDVARTMKADQLTRKMLYERSLSKVKGNCFWPANELLWNNKGVADSLKRNYHRYPALIPAYTHMHNRAPQEVKKLKKEWTQDGYMLHWQAEQSPTNPELASYFVVYCFEDKEPVDLSNPAKIAKITRDTRFLMPYNNGKKKYRYIVTAVDRFHNESEGKSIKVKL
;
A
#
# COMPACT_ATOMS: atom_id res chain seq x y z
N MET A 1 25.32 -8.05 -70.82
CA MET A 1 24.52 -7.49 -69.71
C MET A 1 25.19 -7.86 -68.39
N ASN A 2 25.45 -6.85 -67.57
CA ASN A 2 26.59 -6.78 -66.64
C ASN A 2 26.45 -7.58 -65.35
N ASN A 3 27.54 -8.30 -65.03
CA ASN A 3 27.82 -9.05 -63.80
C ASN A 3 27.93 -8.18 -62.52
N GLN A 4 27.68 -6.86 -62.62
CA GLN A 4 27.65 -5.92 -61.50
C GLN A 4 26.29 -5.85 -60.79
N TYR A 5 25.18 -6.16 -61.47
CA TYR A 5 23.85 -6.07 -60.87
C TYR A 5 23.48 -7.28 -59.98
N ILE A 6 24.07 -8.45 -60.26
CA ILE A 6 23.85 -9.67 -59.46
C ILE A 6 24.60 -9.60 -58.12
N ARG A 7 25.78 -8.97 -58.08
CA ARG A 7 26.54 -8.78 -56.83
C ARG A 7 25.91 -7.74 -55.91
N LEU A 8 25.23 -6.73 -56.46
CA LEU A 8 24.53 -5.72 -55.66
C LEU A 8 23.24 -6.27 -55.03
N LEU A 9 22.51 -7.14 -55.74
CA LEU A 9 21.31 -7.80 -55.21
C LEU A 9 21.63 -8.87 -54.14
N LEU A 10 22.75 -9.57 -54.26
CA LEU A 10 23.20 -10.53 -53.23
C LEU A 10 23.75 -9.85 -51.96
N ALA A 11 24.36 -8.67 -52.08
CA ALA A 11 24.82 -7.90 -50.92
C ALA A 11 23.66 -7.26 -50.12
N VAL A 12 22.58 -6.85 -50.79
CA VAL A 12 21.37 -6.33 -50.12
C VAL A 12 20.57 -7.46 -49.47
N PHE A 13 20.58 -8.68 -50.02
CA PHE A 13 19.91 -9.83 -49.41
C PHE A 13 20.68 -10.42 -48.21
N LEU A 14 22.02 -10.28 -48.14
CA LEU A 14 22.81 -10.72 -46.98
C LEU A 14 22.81 -9.74 -45.80
N CYS A 15 22.51 -8.45 -46.01
CA CYS A 15 22.45 -7.46 -44.93
C CYS A 15 21.06 -7.34 -44.26
N VAL A 16 20.02 -7.99 -44.78
CA VAL A 16 18.66 -7.98 -44.21
C VAL A 16 18.41 -9.17 -43.27
N VAL A 17 19.29 -10.19 -43.24
CA VAL A 17 19.12 -11.39 -42.40
C VAL A 17 19.92 -11.34 -41.08
N THR A 18 20.71 -10.29 -40.83
CA THR A 18 21.53 -10.16 -39.59
C THR A 18 21.06 -9.09 -38.60
N SER A 19 19.91 -8.44 -38.84
CA SER A 19 19.32 -7.47 -37.90
C SER A 19 18.10 -8.01 -37.13
N CYS A 20 18.06 -9.32 -36.88
CA CYS A 20 17.26 -9.84 -35.77
C CYS A 20 18.04 -9.57 -34.48
N SER A 21 17.86 -8.37 -33.93
CA SER A 21 18.08 -8.11 -32.52
C SER A 21 17.10 -9.00 -31.74
N THR A 22 17.52 -10.24 -31.54
CA THR A 22 16.89 -11.15 -30.59
C THR A 22 17.03 -10.47 -29.25
N THR A 23 15.94 -9.84 -28.80
CA THR A 23 15.75 -9.53 -27.39
C THR A 23 15.92 -10.86 -26.68
N ARG A 24 17.12 -11.07 -26.09
CA ARG A 24 17.35 -12.16 -25.16
C ARG A 24 16.28 -11.99 -24.08
N GLN A 25 15.21 -12.77 -24.19
CA GLN A 25 14.34 -13.01 -23.05
C GLN A 25 15.27 -13.58 -21.98
N LEU A 26 15.53 -12.76 -20.95
CA LEU A 26 16.15 -13.25 -19.73
C LEU A 26 15.34 -14.49 -19.34
N PRO A 27 16.01 -15.63 -19.04
CA PRO A 27 15.29 -16.82 -18.65
C PRO A 27 14.42 -16.47 -17.44
N VAL A 28 13.10 -16.49 -17.67
CA VAL A 28 12.10 -16.28 -16.63
C VAL A 28 12.22 -17.51 -15.76
N ARG A 29 12.95 -17.38 -14.64
CA ARG A 29 12.90 -18.36 -13.58
C ARG A 29 11.43 -18.41 -13.17
N GLN A 30 10.74 -19.51 -13.45
CA GLN A 30 9.44 -19.77 -12.85
C GLN A 30 9.67 -19.75 -11.34
N THR A 31 9.37 -18.61 -10.71
CA THR A 31 9.25 -18.49 -9.28
C THR A 31 7.94 -19.17 -8.92
N GLU A 32 7.94 -20.50 -8.92
CA GLU A 32 6.91 -21.29 -8.26
C GLU A 32 6.88 -20.83 -6.80
N GLY A 33 5.98 -19.90 -6.46
CA GLY A 33 5.62 -19.41 -5.11
C GLY A 33 6.46 -19.85 -3.90
N LYS A 34 7.78 -19.62 -3.91
CA LYS A 34 8.67 -19.98 -2.79
C LYS A 34 8.76 -18.90 -1.73
N ASP A 35 8.33 -17.67 -2.03
CA ASP A 35 8.33 -16.61 -1.04
C ASP A 35 7.02 -16.61 -0.26
N LYS A 36 7.07 -17.00 1.02
CA LYS A 36 5.92 -16.89 1.93
C LYS A 36 5.55 -15.46 2.28
N ARG A 37 6.41 -14.47 1.95
CA ARG A 37 6.19 -13.07 2.31
C ARG A 37 5.94 -12.23 1.07
N GLU A 38 4.78 -11.59 1.02
CA GLU A 38 4.38 -10.72 -0.07
C GLU A 38 3.29 -9.79 0.43
N PHE A 39 3.48 -8.47 0.26
CA PHE A 39 2.41 -7.52 0.49
C PHE A 39 1.40 -7.62 -0.66
N ARG A 40 0.13 -7.85 -0.33
CA ARG A 40 -0.97 -7.99 -1.28
C ARG A 40 -2.08 -7.06 -0.84
N GLY A 41 -1.99 -5.81 -1.26
CA GLY A 41 -2.90 -4.74 -0.87
C GLY A 41 -4.08 -4.57 -1.82
N ALA A 42 -5.17 -3.99 -1.32
CA ALA A 42 -6.25 -3.47 -2.15
C ALA A 42 -6.71 -2.11 -1.61
N TRP A 43 -6.83 -1.11 -2.49
CA TRP A 43 -7.35 0.21 -2.12
C TRP A 43 -8.87 0.24 -2.20
N ILE A 44 -9.51 0.63 -1.10
CA ILE A 44 -10.94 0.91 -1.05
C ILE A 44 -11.10 2.41 -0.88
N GLN A 45 -11.42 3.10 -1.97
CA GLN A 45 -11.71 4.52 -1.95
C GLN A 45 -13.11 4.83 -1.40
N THR A 46 -13.25 6.03 -0.84
CA THR A 46 -14.52 6.57 -0.36
C THR A 46 -14.95 7.79 -1.16
N ALA A 47 -14.00 8.58 -1.66
CA ALA A 47 -14.25 9.67 -2.57
C ALA A 47 -15.01 9.19 -3.82
N PHE A 48 -16.04 9.95 -4.18
CA PHE A 48 -16.91 9.72 -5.34
C PHE A 48 -17.62 8.35 -5.37
N GLN A 49 -17.69 7.64 -4.24
CA GLN A 49 -18.48 6.42 -4.12
C GLN A 49 -19.90 6.77 -3.68
N GLY A 50 -20.80 6.89 -4.66
CA GLY A 50 -22.19 7.28 -4.42
C GLY A 50 -23.00 6.28 -3.58
N GLU A 51 -22.55 5.02 -3.48
CA GLU A 51 -23.28 3.95 -2.81
C GLU A 51 -23.38 4.15 -1.29
N TYR A 52 -22.38 4.76 -0.65
CA TYR A 52 -22.30 4.79 0.82
C TYR A 52 -23.38 5.67 1.47
N LYS A 53 -23.76 6.78 0.83
CA LYS A 53 -24.84 7.67 1.30
C LYS A 53 -26.22 7.05 1.29
N ASP A 54 -26.40 5.96 0.54
CA ASP A 54 -27.67 5.26 0.43
C ASP A 54 -27.72 4.02 1.35
N MET A 55 -26.68 3.79 2.17
CA MET A 55 -26.57 2.64 3.08
C MET A 55 -26.81 3.02 4.54
N THR A 56 -27.65 2.24 5.21
CA THR A 56 -27.70 2.19 6.68
C THR A 56 -26.42 1.58 7.25
N PRO A 57 -26.10 1.83 8.53
CA PRO A 57 -25.00 1.15 9.22
C PRO A 57 -25.01 -0.37 9.07
N ALA A 58 -26.20 -1.00 9.13
CA ALA A 58 -26.32 -2.46 9.00
C ALA A 58 -25.97 -2.94 7.58
N GLN A 59 -26.43 -2.22 6.55
CA GLN A 59 -26.08 -2.52 5.15
C GLN A 59 -24.59 -2.35 4.90
N MET A 60 -24.00 -1.26 5.41
CA MET A 60 -22.58 -0.98 5.29
C MET A 60 -21.72 -2.05 5.97
N ARG A 61 -22.09 -2.50 7.18
CA ARG A 61 -21.42 -3.61 7.87
C ARG A 61 -21.45 -4.89 7.04
N LYS A 62 -22.62 -5.25 6.49
CA LYS A 62 -22.79 -6.43 5.64
C LYS A 62 -21.96 -6.34 4.37
N ASP A 63 -21.97 -5.18 3.72
CA ASP A 63 -21.23 -4.95 2.49
C ASP A 63 -19.71 -5.03 2.70
N PHE A 64 -19.18 -4.35 3.72
CA PHE A 64 -17.76 -4.45 4.02
C PHE A 64 -17.32 -5.86 4.41
N VAL A 65 -18.11 -6.59 5.21
CA VAL A 65 -17.81 -8.00 5.51
C VAL A 65 -17.75 -8.84 4.23
N ARG A 66 -18.69 -8.64 3.29
CA ARG A 66 -18.70 -9.29 1.98
C ARG A 66 -17.44 -8.92 1.17
N LYS A 67 -17.11 -7.63 1.07
CA LYS A 67 -15.92 -7.13 0.36
C LYS A 67 -14.65 -7.74 0.94
N LEU A 68 -14.47 -7.70 2.26
CA LEU A 68 -13.31 -8.26 2.96
C LEU A 68 -13.18 -9.78 2.77
N ASN A 69 -14.27 -10.53 2.89
CA ASN A 69 -14.27 -11.98 2.63
C ASN A 69 -13.83 -12.29 1.18
N TYR A 70 -14.37 -11.54 0.22
CA TYR A 70 -14.02 -11.76 -1.18
C TYR A 70 -12.56 -11.40 -1.47
N LEU A 71 -12.07 -10.26 -0.98
CA LEU A 71 -10.68 -9.85 -1.12
C LEU A 71 -9.72 -10.83 -0.45
N GLN A 72 -10.03 -11.29 0.78
CA GLN A 72 -9.25 -12.33 1.45
C GLN A 72 -9.21 -13.62 0.61
N SER A 73 -10.34 -14.02 -0.01
CA SER A 73 -10.37 -15.18 -0.90
C SER A 73 -9.50 -15.00 -2.15
N CYS A 74 -9.22 -13.76 -2.56
CA CYS A 74 -8.28 -13.43 -3.64
C CYS A 74 -6.82 -13.38 -3.16
N GLY A 75 -6.57 -13.67 -1.88
CA GLY A 75 -5.25 -13.65 -1.25
C GLY A 75 -4.77 -12.27 -0.81
N ILE A 76 -5.64 -11.25 -0.79
CA ILE A 76 -5.32 -9.93 -0.24
C ILE A 76 -5.08 -10.05 1.26
N ASN A 77 -4.01 -9.42 1.76
CA ASN A 77 -3.62 -9.43 3.17
C ASN A 77 -3.51 -8.03 3.78
N ALA A 78 -3.77 -6.96 3.02
CA ALA A 78 -3.86 -5.60 3.54
C ALA A 78 -4.95 -4.80 2.82
N ILE A 79 -5.72 -4.03 3.58
CA ILE A 79 -6.72 -3.09 3.07
C ILE A 79 -6.20 -1.68 3.30
N ILE A 80 -6.16 -0.89 2.23
CA ILE A 80 -5.87 0.53 2.29
C ILE A 80 -7.18 1.28 2.10
N PHE A 81 -7.78 1.73 3.20
CA PHE A 81 -9.12 2.31 3.20
C PHE A 81 -9.04 3.83 3.33
N GLN A 82 -9.72 4.56 2.44
CA GLN A 82 -9.72 6.02 2.46
C GLN A 82 -10.54 6.58 3.62
N VAL A 83 -9.86 6.93 4.71
CA VAL A 83 -10.51 7.45 5.93
C VAL A 83 -10.69 8.97 5.90
N ARG A 84 -9.88 9.67 5.11
CA ARG A 84 -9.88 11.14 5.00
C ARG A 84 -9.76 11.60 3.53
N PRO A 85 -10.88 11.68 2.79
CA PRO A 85 -10.86 12.09 1.39
C PRO A 85 -10.74 13.61 1.15
N GLU A 86 -11.41 14.45 1.94
CA GLU A 86 -11.53 15.90 1.73
C GLU A 86 -11.57 16.68 3.06
N ALA A 87 -10.52 16.56 3.89
CA ALA A 87 -10.44 17.17 5.22
C ALA A 87 -11.65 16.84 6.13
N ASP A 88 -12.14 15.62 5.98
CA ASP A 88 -13.32 15.06 6.60
C ASP A 88 -13.07 13.60 6.99
N ALA A 89 -13.97 13.01 7.79
CA ALA A 89 -13.71 11.73 8.44
C ALA A 89 -14.73 10.64 8.07
N PHE A 90 -14.21 9.46 7.73
CA PHE A 90 -14.91 8.17 7.79
C PHE A 90 -14.60 7.48 9.13
N TYR A 91 -14.63 8.24 10.23
CA TYR A 91 -14.43 7.75 11.60
C TYR A 91 -14.97 8.82 12.55
N LYS A 92 -15.23 8.47 13.81
CA LYS A 92 -15.66 9.46 14.79
C LYS A 92 -14.48 10.38 15.11
N SER A 93 -14.60 11.67 14.80
CA SER A 93 -13.55 12.67 15.00
C SER A 93 -14.11 13.91 15.69
N ASP A 94 -13.37 14.43 16.67
CA ASP A 94 -13.63 15.72 17.29
C ASP A 94 -12.82 16.85 16.62
N ILE A 95 -12.04 16.53 15.59
CA ILE A 95 -11.16 17.46 14.86
C ILE A 95 -11.74 17.80 13.48
N GLU A 96 -12.22 16.78 12.76
CA GLU A 96 -12.73 16.92 11.39
C GLU A 96 -14.19 16.46 11.30
N PRO A 97 -15.01 17.13 10.49
CA PRO A 97 -16.41 16.75 10.34
C PRO A 97 -16.55 15.40 9.63
N TRP A 98 -17.70 14.75 9.83
CA TRP A 98 -18.08 13.57 9.06
C TRP A 98 -18.08 13.82 7.56
N SER A 99 -17.63 12.83 6.79
CA SER A 99 -17.52 12.98 5.34
C SER A 99 -18.85 13.05 4.62
N ARG A 100 -18.96 13.97 3.66
CA ARG A 100 -20.11 14.05 2.74
C ARG A 100 -20.25 12.79 1.88
N PHE A 101 -19.18 12.05 1.64
CA PHE A 101 -19.26 10.80 0.90
C PHE A 101 -19.90 9.68 1.71
N TYR A 102 -20.02 9.86 3.03
CA TYR A 102 -20.70 8.89 3.87
C TYR A 102 -22.21 9.14 3.93
N THR A 103 -22.67 10.35 4.25
CA THR A 103 -24.10 10.62 4.49
C THR A 103 -24.75 11.52 3.43
N GLY A 104 -23.99 11.94 2.42
CA GLY A 104 -24.42 12.92 1.41
C GLY A 104 -24.22 14.38 1.84
N GLN A 105 -23.98 14.65 3.12
CA GLN A 105 -23.78 15.99 3.67
C GLN A 105 -22.62 15.99 4.69
N GLN A 106 -21.67 16.91 4.53
CA GLN A 106 -20.54 17.01 5.45
C GLN A 106 -21.02 17.40 6.86
N GLY A 107 -20.38 16.86 7.90
CA GLY A 107 -20.69 17.12 9.30
C GLY A 107 -21.87 16.31 9.85
N VAL A 108 -22.63 15.61 9.00
CA VAL A 108 -23.73 14.76 9.43
C VAL A 108 -23.20 13.37 9.76
N ALA A 109 -23.27 12.99 11.04
CA ALA A 109 -22.91 11.67 11.53
C ALA A 109 -23.81 10.58 10.95
N PRO A 110 -23.31 9.34 10.79
CA PRO A 110 -24.18 8.21 10.48
C PRO A 110 -25.22 7.99 11.59
N ALA A 111 -26.31 7.29 11.25
CA ALA A 111 -27.30 6.89 12.24
C ALA A 111 -26.67 6.01 13.34
N GLY A 112 -26.97 6.34 14.60
CA GLY A 112 -26.43 5.65 15.78
C GLY A 112 -24.93 5.87 16.01
N ASP A 113 -24.30 5.05 16.84
CA ASP A 113 -22.89 5.18 17.22
C ASP A 113 -21.94 4.38 16.30
N PHE A 114 -22.24 4.33 15.00
CA PHE A 114 -21.43 3.52 14.08
C PHE A 114 -20.12 4.22 13.68
N ASP A 115 -19.04 3.83 14.34
CA ASP A 115 -17.69 4.11 13.87
C ASP A 115 -17.25 3.09 12.81
N VAL A 116 -17.22 3.53 11.55
CA VAL A 116 -16.92 2.67 10.40
C VAL A 116 -15.45 2.24 10.38
N MET A 117 -14.51 3.09 10.79
CA MET A 117 -13.08 2.74 10.81
C MET A 117 -12.77 1.71 11.90
N GLU A 118 -13.28 1.91 13.11
CA GLU A 118 -13.12 0.93 14.21
C GLU A 118 -13.68 -0.44 13.83
N PHE A 119 -14.84 -0.46 13.18
CA PHE A 119 -15.43 -1.70 12.67
C PHE A 119 -14.57 -2.36 11.59
N LEU A 120 -14.07 -1.60 10.62
CA LEU A 120 -13.22 -2.12 9.55
C LEU A 120 -11.90 -2.69 10.07
N ILE A 121 -11.26 -2.02 11.04
CA ILE A 121 -10.04 -2.52 11.70
C ILE A 121 -10.33 -3.90 12.31
N LYS A 122 -11.38 -4.00 13.13
CA LYS A 122 -11.78 -5.27 13.76
C LYS A 122 -12.07 -6.37 12.74
N GLU A 123 -12.78 -6.07 11.66
CA GLU A 123 -13.10 -7.05 10.62
C GLU A 123 -11.88 -7.45 9.78
N CYS A 124 -10.94 -6.54 9.51
CA CYS A 124 -9.67 -6.88 8.87
C CYS A 124 -8.83 -7.80 9.78
N HIS A 125 -8.69 -7.45 11.06
CA HIS A 125 -7.87 -8.23 12.01
C HIS A 125 -8.45 -9.62 12.28
N LYS A 126 -9.78 -9.80 12.32
CA LYS A 126 -10.43 -11.13 12.36
C LYS A 126 -10.01 -12.04 11.20
N ARG A 127 -9.65 -11.45 10.06
CA ARG A 127 -9.19 -12.12 8.84
C ARG A 127 -7.67 -12.17 8.72
N ASN A 128 -6.94 -11.65 9.71
CA ASN A 128 -5.51 -11.40 9.61
C ASN A 128 -5.12 -10.57 8.39
N MET A 129 -5.98 -9.65 8.01
CA MET A 129 -5.68 -8.60 7.06
C MET A 129 -5.26 -7.35 7.83
N GLU A 130 -4.28 -6.64 7.32
CA GLU A 130 -3.91 -5.33 7.85
C GLU A 130 -4.93 -4.27 7.46
N PHE A 131 -5.08 -3.24 8.29
CA PHE A 131 -5.82 -2.03 8.00
C PHE A 131 -4.87 -0.83 7.95
N HIS A 132 -4.75 -0.22 6.78
CA HIS A 132 -3.97 1.00 6.56
C HIS A 132 -4.94 2.16 6.36
N ALA A 133 -4.88 3.15 7.26
CA ALA A 133 -5.71 4.34 7.19
C ALA A 133 -5.15 5.28 6.11
N TRP A 134 -5.87 5.44 4.99
CA TRP A 134 -5.47 6.31 3.89
C TRP A 134 -6.05 7.72 4.02
N LEU A 135 -5.16 8.70 4.05
CA LEU A 135 -5.48 10.11 4.14
C LEU A 135 -4.98 10.86 2.90
N ASN A 136 -5.82 11.73 2.33
CA ASN A 136 -5.32 12.83 1.53
C ASN A 136 -4.87 13.95 2.50
N PRO A 137 -3.63 14.46 2.44
CA PRO A 137 -3.13 15.44 3.41
C PRO A 137 -3.69 16.85 3.20
N TYR A 138 -3.76 17.33 1.96
CA TYR A 138 -3.98 18.77 1.69
C TYR A 138 -5.37 19.08 1.11
N ARG A 139 -6.11 18.11 0.60
CA ARG A 139 -7.42 18.37 -0.02
C ARG A 139 -8.48 18.64 1.03
N ALA A 140 -9.17 19.78 0.90
CA ALA A 140 -10.41 20.07 1.62
C ALA A 140 -11.62 20.06 0.69
N SER A 141 -11.45 20.32 -0.61
CA SER A 141 -12.53 20.23 -1.58
C SER A 141 -12.03 19.98 -2.99
N THR A 142 -12.79 19.22 -3.77
CA THR A 142 -12.61 19.06 -5.22
C THR A 142 -13.41 20.05 -6.07
N ALA A 143 -14.28 20.85 -5.44
CA ALA A 143 -15.12 21.86 -6.10
C ALA A 143 -15.02 23.23 -5.41
N GLY A 144 -15.08 24.31 -6.19
CA GLY A 144 -14.84 25.67 -5.69
C GLY A 144 -16.03 26.28 -4.95
N ASN A 145 -17.16 25.56 -4.92
CA ASN A 145 -18.42 25.98 -4.31
C ASN A 145 -18.89 25.02 -3.21
N THR A 146 -17.98 24.22 -2.65
CA THR A 146 -18.32 23.32 -1.55
C THR A 146 -18.76 24.11 -0.34
N ARG A 147 -19.97 23.81 0.15
CA ARG A 147 -20.43 24.29 1.44
C ARG A 147 -19.87 23.39 2.53
N PHE A 148 -18.89 23.90 3.27
CA PHE A 148 -18.33 23.20 4.42
C PHE A 148 -19.31 23.14 5.59
N ALA A 149 -19.24 22.07 6.39
CA ALA A 149 -19.92 22.02 7.68
C ALA A 149 -19.42 23.16 8.59
N ASP A 150 -20.29 23.69 9.46
CA ASP A 150 -19.93 24.82 10.34
C ASP A 150 -18.69 24.53 11.20
N SER A 151 -18.50 23.27 11.62
CA SER A 151 -17.35 22.81 12.40
C SER A 151 -16.05 22.66 11.59
N HIS A 152 -16.08 22.74 10.27
CA HIS A 152 -14.92 22.52 9.42
C HIS A 152 -13.86 23.60 9.62
N ILE A 153 -12.58 23.21 9.65
CA ILE A 153 -11.46 24.11 9.95
C ILE A 153 -11.34 25.29 8.97
N TYR A 154 -11.78 25.12 7.71
CA TYR A 154 -11.89 26.20 6.72
C TYR A 154 -12.70 27.41 7.22
N ASN A 155 -13.78 27.20 7.97
CA ASN A 155 -14.60 28.31 8.46
C ASN A 155 -13.94 29.06 9.63
N GLN A 156 -13.04 28.39 10.36
CA GLN A 156 -12.29 28.98 11.48
C GLN A 156 -11.02 29.68 11.00
N HIS A 157 -10.36 29.08 10.00
CA HIS A 157 -9.08 29.51 9.45
C HIS A 157 -9.09 29.52 7.92
N PRO A 158 -9.89 30.39 7.27
CA PRO A 158 -9.93 30.46 5.80
C PRO A 158 -8.57 30.85 5.20
N GLU A 159 -7.75 31.58 5.96
CA GLU A 159 -6.39 31.98 5.56
C GLU A 159 -5.40 30.81 5.45
N TRP A 160 -5.78 29.62 5.93
CA TRP A 160 -4.97 28.41 5.80
C TRP A 160 -5.08 27.76 4.42
N PHE A 161 -6.01 28.22 3.58
CA PHE A 161 -6.39 27.55 2.36
C PHE A 161 -6.11 28.39 1.12
N VAL A 162 -5.89 27.68 0.02
CA VAL A 162 -5.78 28.23 -1.32
C VAL A 162 -6.79 27.57 -2.25
N THR A 163 -7.25 28.33 -3.24
CA THR A 163 -8.09 27.81 -4.32
C THR A 163 -7.24 27.61 -5.58
N TYR A 164 -7.18 26.38 -6.08
CA TYR A 164 -6.42 26.03 -7.28
C TYR A 164 -7.22 25.11 -8.19
N ASN A 165 -7.46 25.53 -9.44
CA ASN A 165 -8.25 24.76 -10.42
C ASN A 165 -9.56 24.21 -9.81
N LYS A 166 -10.34 25.08 -9.17
CA LYS A 166 -11.58 24.78 -8.43
C LYS A 166 -11.40 23.95 -7.15
N GLN A 167 -10.22 23.41 -6.85
CA GLN A 167 -9.98 22.70 -5.59
C GLN A 167 -9.71 23.70 -4.47
N ILE A 168 -10.10 23.35 -3.24
CA ILE A 168 -9.70 24.06 -2.03
C ILE A 168 -8.71 23.15 -1.30
N LEU A 169 -7.52 23.69 -1.04
CA LEU A 169 -6.38 22.94 -0.53
C LEU A 169 -5.78 23.67 0.66
N PHE A 170 -5.36 22.94 1.69
CA PHE A 170 -4.43 23.48 2.68
C PHE A 170 -3.18 23.97 1.96
N ASP A 171 -2.74 25.20 2.23
CA ASP A 171 -1.46 25.71 1.75
C ASP A 171 -0.30 24.96 2.43
N PRO A 172 0.51 24.17 1.71
CA PRO A 172 1.61 23.42 2.33
C PRO A 172 2.70 24.33 2.93
N GLY A 173 2.77 25.60 2.51
CA GLY A 173 3.72 26.59 3.01
C GLY A 173 3.44 27.11 4.42
N LEU A 174 2.28 26.79 5.01
CA LEU A 174 1.88 27.25 6.33
C LEU A 174 2.22 26.19 7.41
N PRO A 175 3.03 26.53 8.44
CA PRO A 175 3.31 25.62 9.55
C PRO A 175 2.06 25.10 10.27
N GLN A 176 1.03 25.95 10.42
CA GLN A 176 -0.22 25.61 11.08
C GLN A 176 -0.95 24.45 10.39
N ASN A 177 -0.86 24.38 9.06
CA ASN A 177 -1.46 23.27 8.30
C ASN A 177 -0.75 21.96 8.59
N ARG A 178 0.58 21.97 8.69
CA ARG A 178 1.34 20.76 9.05
C ARG A 178 1.03 20.32 10.47
N GLU A 179 0.95 21.27 11.41
CA GLU A 179 0.55 20.99 12.80
C GLU A 179 -0.86 20.38 12.88
N PHE A 180 -1.82 20.92 12.13
CA PHE A 180 -3.19 20.40 12.06
C PHE A 180 -3.23 18.98 11.49
N ILE A 181 -2.54 18.73 10.37
CA ILE A 181 -2.47 17.39 9.76
C ILE A 181 -1.81 16.39 10.73
N CYS A 182 -0.73 16.79 11.43
CA CYS A 182 -0.12 15.96 12.47
C CYS A 182 -1.07 15.69 13.64
N LYS A 183 -1.92 16.67 14.02
CA LYS A 183 -2.95 16.50 15.06
C LYS A 183 -3.97 15.43 14.66
N VAL A 184 -4.43 15.46 13.40
CA VAL A 184 -5.35 14.44 12.85
C VAL A 184 -4.70 13.05 12.85
N VAL A 185 -3.45 12.94 12.39
CA VAL A 185 -2.75 11.65 12.40
C VAL A 185 -2.51 11.13 13.82
N ARG A 186 -2.15 12.00 14.77
CA ARG A 186 -2.01 11.63 16.19
C ARG A 186 -3.31 11.11 16.77
N ASP A 187 -4.44 11.75 16.46
CA ASP A 187 -5.76 11.33 16.91
C ASP A 187 -6.09 9.91 16.41
N ILE A 188 -5.91 9.65 15.11
CA ILE A 188 -6.13 8.31 14.53
C ILE A 188 -5.20 7.28 15.19
N VAL A 189 -3.90 7.55 15.23
CA VAL A 189 -2.92 6.58 15.73
C VAL A 189 -3.12 6.32 17.22
N SER A 190 -3.48 7.32 18.03
CA SER A 190 -3.68 7.13 19.46
C SER A 190 -4.91 6.27 19.76
N ARG A 191 -6.03 6.49 19.07
CA ARG A 191 -7.32 5.86 19.41
C ARG A 191 -7.57 4.52 18.73
N TYR A 192 -7.06 4.32 17.52
CA TYR A 192 -7.40 3.14 16.72
C TYR A 192 -6.22 2.19 16.55
N ASP A 193 -6.50 0.89 16.42
CA ASP A 193 -5.48 -0.15 16.20
C ASP A 193 -5.13 -0.30 14.70
N VAL A 194 -4.76 0.82 14.06
CA VAL A 194 -4.31 0.82 12.66
C VAL A 194 -2.95 0.15 12.54
N ASP A 195 -2.70 -0.52 11.42
CA ASP A 195 -1.40 -1.15 11.14
C ASP A 195 -0.46 -0.20 10.40
N ALA A 196 -1.02 0.78 9.67
CA ALA A 196 -0.28 1.86 9.02
C ALA A 196 -1.13 3.12 8.79
N ILE A 197 -0.44 4.25 8.67
CA ILE A 197 -0.91 5.46 8.01
C ILE A 197 -0.42 5.43 6.56
N HIS A 198 -1.32 5.69 5.63
CA HIS A 198 -1.04 5.74 4.20
C HIS A 198 -1.40 7.11 3.64
N MET A 199 -0.54 7.69 2.79
CA MET A 199 -0.92 8.82 1.94
C MET A 199 -0.64 8.48 0.48
N ASP A 200 -1.48 9.00 -0.40
CA ASP A 200 -1.36 8.83 -1.85
C ASP A 200 -0.45 9.91 -2.46
N ASP A 201 -0.72 10.31 -3.70
CA ASP A 201 0.15 11.16 -4.51
C ASP A 201 -0.21 12.64 -4.49
N TYR A 202 -1.21 13.06 -3.69
CA TYR A 202 -1.66 14.45 -3.63
C TYR A 202 -0.86 15.28 -2.62
N PHE A 203 0.26 15.83 -3.08
CA PHE A 203 1.04 16.84 -2.37
C PHE A 203 0.62 18.25 -2.82
N TYR A 204 1.44 18.94 -3.60
CA TYR A 204 0.91 20.03 -4.42
C TYR A 204 0.02 19.44 -5.53
N PRO A 205 -1.03 20.16 -5.96
CA PRO A 205 -1.96 19.66 -6.96
C PRO A 205 -1.29 19.53 -8.32
N TYR A 206 -1.84 18.64 -9.15
CA TYR A 206 -1.38 18.49 -10.53
C TYR A 206 -1.45 19.84 -11.26
N PRO A 207 -0.39 20.27 -11.98
CA PRO A 207 -0.37 21.55 -12.65
C PRO A 207 -1.53 21.72 -13.65
N ALA A 208 -2.29 22.79 -13.50
CA ALA A 208 -3.27 23.27 -14.46
C ALA A 208 -2.58 24.26 -15.42
N PRO A 209 -2.72 24.08 -16.75
CA PRO A 209 -2.08 24.94 -17.74
C PRO A 209 -2.37 26.43 -17.51
N GLY A 210 -1.31 27.25 -17.50
CA GLY A 210 -1.43 28.71 -17.34
C GLY A 210 -1.81 29.18 -15.93
N MET A 211 -1.93 28.29 -14.95
CA MET A 211 -2.33 28.63 -13.59
C MET A 211 -1.20 28.29 -12.60
N PRO A 212 -0.44 29.29 -12.12
CA PRO A 212 0.53 29.08 -11.04
C PRO A 212 -0.20 28.74 -9.73
N PHE A 213 0.43 27.91 -8.89
CA PHE A 213 -0.10 27.64 -7.56
C PHE A 213 -0.02 28.92 -6.70
N PRO A 214 -1.12 29.35 -6.05
CA PRO A 214 -1.24 30.69 -5.47
C PRO A 214 -0.68 30.77 -4.04
N ASP A 215 0.60 30.48 -3.88
CA ASP A 215 1.32 30.50 -2.58
C ASP A 215 2.20 31.74 -2.37
N ASP A 216 1.96 32.83 -3.10
CA ASP A 216 2.77 34.05 -2.99
C ASP A 216 2.83 34.62 -1.57
N ASN A 217 1.72 34.54 -0.85
CA ASN A 217 1.64 35.08 0.52
C ASN A 217 2.45 34.23 1.50
N SER A 218 2.32 32.90 1.45
CA SER A 218 3.09 32.00 2.30
C SER A 218 4.57 31.97 1.89
N PHE A 219 4.88 32.06 0.60
CA PHE A 219 6.26 32.18 0.12
C PHE A 219 6.92 33.47 0.62
N ARG A 220 6.25 34.63 0.51
CA ARG A 220 6.77 35.90 1.05
C ARG A 220 6.98 35.85 2.55
N LYS A 221 6.04 35.24 3.28
CA LYS A 221 6.05 35.19 4.75
C LYS A 221 7.04 34.17 5.32
N TYR A 222 7.22 33.02 4.68
CA TYR A 222 8.00 31.91 5.23
C TYR A 222 9.19 31.51 4.35
N GLY A 223 9.06 31.60 3.03
CA GLY A 223 10.13 31.25 2.08
C GLY A 223 11.25 32.29 2.04
N LEU A 224 10.90 33.55 1.74
CA LEU A 224 11.90 34.64 1.67
C LEU A 224 12.63 34.84 3.01
N ASN A 225 11.89 34.74 4.13
CA ASN A 225 12.46 34.85 5.47
C ASN A 225 13.42 33.70 5.83
N LYS A 226 13.31 32.54 5.16
CA LYS A 226 14.26 31.42 5.25
C LYS A 226 15.44 31.56 4.28
N GLY A 227 15.51 32.64 3.49
CA GLY A 227 16.58 32.90 2.53
C GLY A 227 16.38 32.30 1.14
N TYR A 228 15.20 31.74 0.84
CA TYR A 228 14.90 31.31 -0.52
C TYR A 228 14.68 32.52 -1.44
N THR A 229 15.19 32.42 -2.67
CA THR A 229 14.88 33.37 -3.75
C THR A 229 13.67 32.89 -4.55
N GLU A 230 13.04 33.78 -5.34
CA GLU A 230 11.95 33.39 -6.25
C GLU A 230 12.33 32.23 -7.19
N ALA A 231 13.59 32.19 -7.66
CA ALA A 231 14.11 31.10 -8.48
C ALA A 231 14.15 29.74 -7.75
N GLN A 232 14.18 29.76 -6.40
CA GLN A 232 14.21 28.58 -5.54
C GLN A 232 12.85 28.26 -4.92
N ARG A 233 11.76 28.87 -5.41
CA ARG A 233 10.41 28.58 -4.90
C ARG A 233 10.06 27.09 -4.98
N GLY A 234 10.51 26.38 -6.01
CA GLY A 234 10.34 24.92 -6.11
C GLY A 234 11.07 24.14 -5.01
N ASP A 235 12.26 24.59 -4.58
CA ASP A 235 12.99 23.99 -3.46
C ASP A 235 12.25 24.24 -2.15
N TRP A 236 11.74 25.46 -1.94
CA TRP A 236 10.93 25.78 -0.78
C TRP A 236 9.65 24.94 -0.71
N ARG A 237 8.96 24.74 -1.84
CA ARG A 237 7.78 23.87 -1.92
C ARG A 237 8.12 22.42 -1.52
N ARG A 238 9.24 21.88 -2.04
CA ARG A 238 9.73 20.54 -1.64
C ARG A 238 10.04 20.48 -0.15
N GLU A 239 10.71 21.49 0.39
CA GLU A 239 11.04 21.55 1.82
C GLU A 239 9.79 21.56 2.72
N ASN A 240 8.73 22.24 2.30
CA ASN A 240 7.46 22.22 3.03
C ASN A 240 6.85 20.81 3.09
N VAL A 241 6.87 20.07 1.97
CA VAL A 241 6.39 18.68 1.94
C VAL A 241 7.31 17.78 2.75
N ASN A 242 8.63 17.89 2.58
CA ASN A 242 9.64 17.16 3.35
C ASN A 242 9.41 17.32 4.86
N THR A 243 9.18 18.56 5.29
CA THR A 243 8.92 18.89 6.69
C THR A 243 7.66 18.17 7.19
N LEU A 244 6.56 18.19 6.42
CA LEU A 244 5.35 17.45 6.80
C LEU A 244 5.61 15.95 6.94
N ILE A 245 6.27 15.32 5.97
CA ILE A 245 6.55 13.88 5.99
C ILE A 245 7.39 13.51 7.23
N SER A 246 8.43 14.30 7.53
CA SER A 246 9.27 14.11 8.71
C SER A 246 8.47 14.28 10.03
N GLU A 247 7.65 15.33 10.12
CA GLU A 247 6.80 15.61 11.30
C GLU A 247 5.74 14.52 11.51
N LEU A 248 5.17 13.98 10.43
CA LEU A 248 4.24 12.85 10.46
C LEU A 248 4.91 11.58 10.96
N LYS A 249 6.08 11.22 10.42
CA LYS A 249 6.84 10.06 10.90
C LYS A 249 7.14 10.19 12.39
N ARG A 250 7.62 11.35 12.82
CA ARG A 250 7.89 11.64 14.24
C ARG A 250 6.62 11.51 15.08
N THR A 251 5.50 12.04 14.61
CA THR A 251 4.21 11.95 15.31
C THR A 251 3.77 10.51 15.50
N ILE A 252 3.89 9.68 14.47
CA ILE A 252 3.55 8.26 14.53
C ILE A 252 4.46 7.52 15.51
N LEU A 253 5.78 7.72 15.40
CA LEU A 253 6.78 7.08 16.29
C LEU A 253 6.54 7.40 17.77
N LEU A 254 6.22 8.66 18.09
CA LEU A 254 5.94 9.10 19.45
C LEU A 254 4.58 8.62 19.98
N THR A 255 3.68 8.17 19.11
CA THR A 255 2.33 7.73 19.49
C THR A 255 2.25 6.20 19.58
N LYS A 256 2.59 5.49 18.49
CA LYS A 256 2.65 4.02 18.42
C LYS A 256 3.77 3.60 17.45
N PRO A 257 4.98 3.26 17.93
CA PRO A 257 6.16 3.08 17.07
C PRO A 257 6.09 1.89 16.10
N TRP A 258 5.13 0.99 16.26
CA TRP A 258 4.89 -0.13 15.33
C TRP A 258 3.96 0.22 14.18
N VAL A 259 3.24 1.35 14.25
CA VAL A 259 2.40 1.82 13.15
C VAL A 259 3.32 2.33 12.06
N ARG A 260 3.17 1.77 10.86
CA ARG A 260 3.98 2.16 9.71
C ARG A 260 3.46 3.45 9.09
N PHE A 261 4.35 4.21 8.47
CA PHE A 261 4.00 5.31 7.60
C PHE A 261 4.42 4.97 6.17
N GLY A 262 3.48 4.97 5.23
CA GLY A 262 3.82 4.73 3.84
C GLY A 262 3.17 5.68 2.88
N ILE A 263 3.81 5.83 1.73
CA ILE A 263 3.39 6.75 0.68
C ILE A 263 3.19 5.95 -0.62
N SER A 264 2.11 6.25 -1.34
CA SER A 264 1.91 5.81 -2.72
C SER A 264 2.05 7.01 -3.67
N PRO A 265 3.29 7.35 -4.08
CA PRO A 265 3.51 8.51 -4.93
C PRO A 265 3.13 8.21 -6.38
N PHE A 266 3.11 9.26 -7.21
CA PHE A 266 2.97 9.11 -8.66
C PHE A 266 4.06 8.18 -9.21
N GLY A 267 3.80 7.44 -10.30
CA GLY A 267 4.74 6.41 -10.76
C GLY A 267 6.07 6.93 -11.32
N ILE A 268 6.14 8.19 -11.76
CA ILE A 268 7.38 8.82 -12.26
C ILE A 268 7.96 9.71 -11.15
N TYR A 269 9.14 9.37 -10.63
CA TYR A 269 9.85 10.26 -9.71
C TYR A 269 10.36 11.51 -10.44
N ARG A 270 11.21 11.30 -11.45
CA ARG A 270 11.73 12.29 -12.40
C ARG A 270 12.01 11.63 -13.74
N ASN A 271 11.73 12.35 -14.82
CA ASN A 271 12.11 12.05 -16.19
C ASN A 271 13.59 12.33 -16.39
N LYS A 272 14.25 11.48 -17.17
CA LYS A 272 15.66 11.62 -17.53
C LYS A 272 16.00 13.01 -18.06
N LYS A 273 15.15 13.58 -18.92
CA LYS A 273 15.32 14.92 -19.52
C LYS A 273 15.28 16.07 -18.51
N SER A 274 14.69 15.87 -17.33
CA SER A 274 14.56 16.86 -16.27
C SER A 274 15.66 16.71 -15.19
N THR A 275 16.44 15.63 -15.23
CA THR A 275 17.55 15.36 -14.32
C THR A 275 18.91 15.68 -14.96
N PRO A 276 19.68 16.65 -14.44
CA PRO A 276 20.98 17.03 -14.99
C PRO A 276 21.98 15.87 -15.12
N ASP A 277 21.94 14.91 -14.20
CA ASP A 277 22.83 13.74 -14.15
C ASP A 277 22.27 12.51 -14.90
N ASN A 278 21.14 12.66 -15.62
CA ASN A 278 20.44 11.59 -16.30
C ASN A 278 19.96 10.44 -15.38
N SER A 279 19.85 10.67 -14.07
CA SER A 279 19.41 9.64 -13.11
C SER A 279 17.92 9.30 -13.18
N GLY A 280 17.09 10.17 -13.76
CA GLY A 280 15.65 9.96 -13.93
C GLY A 280 15.29 8.79 -14.85
N SER A 281 14.04 8.33 -14.77
CA SER A 281 13.51 7.28 -15.64
C SER A 281 13.37 7.76 -17.08
N ASN A 282 13.52 6.86 -18.06
CA ASN A 282 13.32 7.18 -19.47
C ASN A 282 11.83 7.34 -19.80
N THR A 283 11.24 8.42 -19.30
CA THR A 283 9.81 8.74 -19.34
C THR A 283 9.60 10.21 -19.71
N ASN A 284 8.35 10.58 -19.99
CA ASN A 284 7.99 11.92 -20.50
C ASN A 284 6.71 12.50 -19.87
N GLY A 285 6.25 11.97 -18.74
CA GLY A 285 5.01 12.40 -18.07
C GLY A 285 5.23 13.38 -16.91
N LEU A 286 4.15 13.60 -16.14
CA LEU A 286 4.16 14.28 -14.83
C LEU A 286 5.23 13.66 -13.90
N GLN A 287 5.83 14.44 -13.01
CA GLN A 287 6.92 14.00 -12.13
C GLN A 287 6.67 14.41 -10.68
N ASN A 288 6.96 13.51 -9.73
CA ASN A 288 6.83 13.81 -8.30
C ASN A 288 7.69 15.01 -7.88
N TYR A 289 8.98 15.02 -8.21
CA TYR A 289 9.93 15.98 -7.68
C TYR A 289 9.71 17.42 -8.19
N ASP A 290 9.42 17.53 -9.49
CA ASP A 290 9.38 18.80 -10.20
C ASP A 290 7.97 19.42 -10.18
N ASP A 291 6.93 18.59 -10.35
CA ASP A 291 5.55 19.07 -10.53
C ASP A 291 4.71 18.98 -9.24
N LEU A 292 4.92 17.94 -8.42
CA LEU A 292 4.18 17.69 -7.17
C LEU A 292 4.98 18.07 -5.92
N TYR A 293 6.24 18.47 -6.10
CA TYR A 293 7.21 18.83 -5.05
C TYR A 293 7.39 17.73 -3.99
N ALA A 294 7.37 16.47 -4.42
CA ALA A 294 7.49 15.29 -3.57
C ALA A 294 8.85 14.61 -3.78
N ASP A 295 9.77 14.79 -2.83
CA ASP A 295 11.13 14.23 -2.88
C ASP A 295 11.19 12.83 -2.24
N ILE A 296 10.55 11.86 -2.92
CA ILE A 296 10.39 10.50 -2.40
C ILE A 296 11.73 9.83 -2.08
N LEU A 297 12.75 10.04 -2.93
CA LEU A 297 14.06 9.43 -2.70
C LEU A 297 14.73 10.00 -1.44
N HIS A 298 14.55 11.29 -1.16
CA HIS A 298 15.00 11.88 0.09
C HIS A 298 14.26 11.26 1.29
N TRP A 299 12.94 11.09 1.24
CA TRP A 299 12.17 10.48 2.35
C TRP A 299 12.59 9.04 2.63
N VAL A 300 12.87 8.26 1.58
CA VAL A 300 13.41 6.90 1.71
C VAL A 300 14.79 6.92 2.36
N LYS A 301 15.67 7.83 1.93
CA LYS A 301 17.04 7.95 2.46
C LYS A 301 17.05 8.33 3.93
N GLU A 302 16.19 9.26 4.34
CA GLU A 302 16.12 9.74 5.73
C GLU A 302 15.30 8.81 6.66
N GLY A 303 14.68 7.75 6.12
CA GLY A 303 13.85 6.84 6.90
C GLY A 303 12.54 7.46 7.38
N TRP A 304 12.02 8.47 6.67
CA TRP A 304 10.78 9.14 7.02
C TRP A 304 9.53 8.37 6.59
N ILE A 305 9.68 7.33 5.78
CA ILE A 305 8.61 6.40 5.42
C ILE A 305 9.10 4.97 5.62
N ASP A 306 8.22 4.06 6.01
CA ASP A 306 8.51 2.63 6.22
C ASP A 306 8.22 1.80 4.95
N TYR A 307 7.41 2.33 4.04
CA TYR A 307 7.27 1.78 2.69
C TYR A 307 6.96 2.85 1.65
N ASN A 308 7.38 2.57 0.41
CA ASN A 308 7.11 3.35 -0.78
C ASN A 308 6.33 2.48 -1.79
N MET A 309 5.27 3.02 -2.36
CA MET A 309 4.35 2.31 -3.24
C MET A 309 4.03 3.08 -4.53
N PRO A 310 4.99 3.28 -5.44
CA PRO A 310 4.77 4.04 -6.67
C PRO A 310 3.60 3.48 -7.50
N GLN A 311 2.77 4.40 -7.99
CA GLN A 311 1.62 4.13 -8.84
C GLN A 311 2.04 3.86 -10.30
N ILE A 312 2.48 2.64 -10.61
CA ILE A 312 2.92 2.26 -11.97
C ILE A 312 1.72 1.74 -12.78
N TYR A 313 0.81 2.66 -13.09
CA TYR A 313 -0.51 2.35 -13.65
C TYR A 313 -0.54 2.12 -15.16
N TRP A 314 0.54 2.43 -15.87
CA TRP A 314 0.61 2.29 -17.32
C TRP A 314 0.80 0.84 -17.78
N GLU A 315 0.50 0.60 -19.05
CA GLU A 315 0.77 -0.64 -19.75
C GLU A 315 2.28 -0.82 -20.01
N ILE A 316 2.70 -2.07 -20.14
CA ILE A 316 3.99 -2.43 -20.74
C ILE A 316 3.97 -1.94 -22.19
N GLY A 317 5.00 -1.18 -22.58
CA GLY A 317 5.15 -0.54 -23.89
C GLY A 317 4.59 0.89 -23.96
N HIS A 318 4.06 1.45 -22.87
CA HIS A 318 3.50 2.80 -22.91
C HIS A 318 4.57 3.86 -23.24
N SER A 319 4.36 4.64 -24.30
CA SER A 319 5.39 5.52 -24.89
C SER A 319 5.90 6.61 -23.94
N ALA A 320 5.04 7.14 -23.06
CA ALA A 320 5.43 8.18 -22.11
C ALA A 320 5.92 7.64 -20.75
N ALA A 321 5.59 6.39 -20.40
CA ALA A 321 5.66 5.91 -19.03
C ALA A 321 5.61 4.36 -18.96
N ASP A 322 6.47 3.69 -19.73
CA ASP A 322 6.49 2.23 -19.81
C ASP A 322 6.62 1.56 -18.43
N TYR A 323 5.76 0.58 -18.17
CA TYR A 323 5.73 -0.17 -16.91
C TYR A 323 7.09 -0.78 -16.57
N ILE A 324 7.77 -1.43 -17.53
CA ILE A 324 9.03 -2.13 -17.29
C ILE A 324 10.13 -1.12 -16.92
N THR A 325 10.20 -0.02 -17.66
CA THR A 325 11.13 1.08 -17.41
C THR A 325 10.96 1.63 -15.99
N LEU A 326 9.72 1.87 -15.57
CA LEU A 326 9.42 2.44 -14.26
C LEU A 326 9.71 1.47 -13.11
N ILE A 327 9.25 0.22 -13.20
CA ILE A 327 9.44 -0.74 -12.10
C ILE A 327 10.92 -1.10 -11.94
N GLN A 328 11.70 -1.17 -13.03
CA GLN A 328 13.15 -1.33 -12.97
C GLN A 328 13.82 -0.13 -12.29
N TRP A 329 13.40 1.08 -12.62
CA TRP A 329 13.94 2.30 -12.04
C TRP A 329 13.68 2.35 -10.52
N TRP A 330 12.46 2.04 -10.08
CA TRP A 330 12.14 1.99 -8.65
C TRP A 330 12.88 0.87 -7.93
N ASN A 331 12.95 -0.33 -8.51
CA ASN A 331 13.75 -1.42 -7.95
C ASN A 331 15.24 -1.03 -7.84
N LYS A 332 15.81 -0.34 -8.83
CA LYS A 332 17.20 0.14 -8.74
C LYS A 332 17.40 1.07 -7.53
N ASN A 333 16.48 2.02 -7.32
CA ASN A 333 16.58 3.05 -6.29
C ASN A 333 16.08 2.61 -4.90
N ALA A 334 15.42 1.46 -4.78
CA ALA A 334 15.08 0.89 -3.47
C ALA A 334 16.31 0.31 -2.75
N THR A 335 16.28 0.30 -1.43
CA THR A 335 17.34 -0.25 -0.58
C THR A 335 16.90 -1.56 0.08
N PRO A 336 17.68 -2.66 0.04
CA PRO A 336 17.26 -3.93 0.65
C PRO A 336 17.00 -3.87 2.16
N ALA A 337 17.73 -3.01 2.87
CA ALA A 337 17.65 -2.85 4.34
C ALA A 337 16.86 -1.62 4.78
N GLY A 338 16.18 -0.93 3.85
CA GLY A 338 15.40 0.27 4.14
C GLY A 338 13.90 0.05 3.94
N PRO A 339 13.16 1.14 3.68
CA PRO A 339 11.72 1.09 3.47
C PRO A 339 11.34 0.09 2.36
N HIS A 340 10.26 -0.66 2.57
CA HIS A 340 9.82 -1.63 1.58
C HIS A 340 9.34 -0.97 0.29
N LEU A 341 9.63 -1.58 -0.86
CA LEU A 341 9.06 -1.18 -2.14
C LEU A 341 7.89 -2.10 -2.53
N TYR A 342 6.72 -1.50 -2.71
CA TYR A 342 5.51 -2.15 -3.24
C TYR A 342 5.10 -1.49 -4.56
N ILE A 343 4.33 -2.16 -5.41
CA ILE A 343 3.91 -1.61 -6.70
C ILE A 343 2.40 -1.38 -6.72
N GLY A 344 1.97 -0.13 -6.91
CA GLY A 344 0.58 0.18 -7.20
C GLY A 344 0.24 -0.17 -8.64
N GLN A 345 -0.84 -0.92 -8.85
CA GLN A 345 -1.30 -1.35 -10.17
C GLN A 345 -2.74 -0.90 -10.45
N ASP A 346 -2.98 -0.27 -11.60
CA ASP A 346 -4.32 -0.06 -12.15
C ASP A 346 -4.82 -1.38 -12.76
N VAL A 347 -5.84 -1.96 -12.13
CA VAL A 347 -6.38 -3.26 -12.52
C VAL A 347 -7.08 -3.17 -13.87
N ALA A 348 -7.93 -2.16 -14.07
CA ALA A 348 -8.72 -2.02 -15.29
C ALA A 348 -7.83 -1.90 -16.52
N ARG A 349 -6.78 -1.06 -16.47
CA ARG A 349 -5.81 -0.91 -17.56
C ARG A 349 -5.01 -2.18 -17.79
N THR A 350 -4.54 -2.81 -16.71
CA THR A 350 -3.77 -4.06 -16.79
C THR A 350 -4.57 -5.18 -17.44
N MET A 351 -5.84 -5.31 -17.07
CA MET A 351 -6.75 -6.32 -17.64
C MET A 351 -7.19 -5.95 -19.05
N LYS A 352 -7.42 -4.66 -19.35
CA LYS A 352 -7.73 -4.22 -20.72
C LYS A 352 -6.61 -4.57 -21.70
N ALA A 353 -5.36 -4.42 -21.28
CA ALA A 353 -4.18 -4.74 -22.09
C ALA A 353 -3.79 -6.24 -22.08
N ASP A 354 -4.50 -7.09 -21.33
CA ASP A 354 -4.18 -8.51 -21.14
C ASP A 354 -2.75 -8.75 -20.60
N GLN A 355 -2.30 -7.88 -19.69
CA GLN A 355 -0.91 -7.85 -19.20
C GLN A 355 -0.71 -8.38 -17.78
N LEU A 356 -1.77 -8.84 -17.10
CA LEU A 356 -1.69 -9.30 -15.71
C LEU A 356 -0.55 -10.30 -15.49
N THR A 357 -0.52 -11.38 -16.29
CA THR A 357 0.52 -12.42 -16.17
C THR A 357 1.91 -11.85 -16.31
N ARG A 358 2.14 -11.01 -17.31
CA ARG A 358 3.47 -10.46 -17.58
C ARG A 358 3.91 -9.52 -16.48
N LYS A 359 3.01 -8.67 -15.96
CA LYS A 359 3.31 -7.76 -14.84
C LYS A 359 3.60 -8.53 -13.54
N MET A 360 2.76 -9.49 -13.17
CA MET A 360 2.91 -10.30 -11.94
C MET A 360 4.20 -11.13 -11.93
N LEU A 361 4.54 -11.75 -13.07
CA LEU A 361 5.81 -12.51 -13.16
C LEU A 361 7.01 -11.57 -13.13
N TYR A 362 6.91 -10.40 -13.76
CA TYR A 362 8.02 -9.46 -13.83
C TYR A 362 8.30 -8.83 -12.47
N GLU A 363 7.29 -8.33 -11.76
CA GLU A 363 7.48 -7.72 -10.43
C GLU A 363 8.11 -8.71 -9.44
N ARG A 364 7.69 -9.98 -9.45
CA ARG A 364 8.23 -11.04 -8.57
C ARG A 364 9.64 -11.48 -8.93
N SER A 365 10.12 -11.13 -10.13
CA SER A 365 11.50 -11.38 -10.54
C SER A 365 12.48 -10.35 -9.96
N LEU A 366 11.97 -9.22 -9.46
CA LEU A 366 12.78 -8.12 -8.95
C LEU A 366 13.06 -8.28 -7.45
N SER A 367 14.33 -8.25 -7.07
CA SER A 367 14.77 -8.62 -5.71
C SER A 367 14.29 -7.67 -4.60
N LYS A 368 14.04 -6.39 -4.92
CA LYS A 368 13.65 -5.37 -3.93
C LYS A 368 12.17 -5.05 -3.94
N VAL A 369 11.41 -5.56 -4.91
CA VAL A 369 9.93 -5.47 -4.90
C VAL A 369 9.40 -6.51 -3.93
N LYS A 370 8.63 -6.09 -2.93
CA LYS A 370 8.13 -6.93 -1.83
C LYS A 370 6.63 -7.16 -1.87
N GLY A 371 5.97 -6.79 -2.97
CA GLY A 371 4.55 -6.98 -3.17
C GLY A 371 3.91 -5.90 -4.03
N ASN A 372 2.59 -5.91 -4.10
CA ASN A 372 1.79 -5.02 -4.93
C ASN A 372 0.49 -4.61 -4.22
N CYS A 373 -0.17 -3.60 -4.78
CA CYS A 373 -1.50 -3.18 -4.36
C CYS A 373 -2.38 -2.91 -5.58
N PHE A 374 -3.62 -3.39 -5.52
CA PHE A 374 -4.57 -3.29 -6.63
C PHE A 374 -5.47 -2.06 -6.48
N TRP A 375 -5.44 -1.20 -7.48
CA TRP A 375 -6.29 -0.02 -7.61
C TRP A 375 -7.32 -0.17 -8.74
N PRO A 376 -8.60 0.12 -8.48
CA PRO A 376 -9.26 0.07 -7.17
C PRO A 376 -9.63 -1.38 -6.79
N ALA A 377 -9.90 -1.63 -5.51
CA ALA A 377 -10.39 -2.94 -5.03
C ALA A 377 -11.68 -3.39 -5.74
N ASN A 378 -12.50 -2.44 -6.20
CA ASN A 378 -13.74 -2.72 -6.93
C ASN A 378 -13.51 -3.55 -8.19
N GLU A 379 -12.40 -3.36 -8.90
CA GLU A 379 -12.07 -4.17 -10.08
C GLU A 379 -11.85 -5.66 -9.74
N LEU A 380 -11.32 -5.94 -8.54
CA LEU A 380 -11.22 -7.29 -8.03
C LEU A 380 -12.61 -7.82 -7.64
N LEU A 381 -13.42 -7.02 -6.95
CA LEU A 381 -14.77 -7.38 -6.50
C LEU A 381 -15.72 -7.68 -7.68
N TRP A 382 -15.58 -6.96 -8.79
CA TRP A 382 -16.30 -7.22 -10.03
C TRP A 382 -15.68 -8.34 -10.86
N ASN A 383 -14.52 -8.87 -10.44
CA ASN A 383 -13.74 -9.85 -11.17
C ASN A 383 -13.52 -9.42 -12.63
N ASN A 384 -13.17 -8.15 -12.86
CA ASN A 384 -13.03 -7.59 -14.20
C ASN A 384 -12.09 -8.47 -15.05
N LYS A 385 -12.61 -8.96 -16.19
CA LYS A 385 -11.94 -9.92 -17.08
C LYS A 385 -11.29 -11.13 -16.37
N GLY A 386 -11.84 -11.59 -15.25
CA GLY A 386 -11.33 -12.77 -14.53
C GLY A 386 -10.07 -12.50 -13.70
N VAL A 387 -9.80 -11.25 -13.30
CA VAL A 387 -8.63 -10.90 -12.47
C VAL A 387 -8.61 -11.66 -11.15
N ALA A 388 -9.74 -11.72 -10.42
CA ALA A 388 -9.82 -12.40 -9.14
C ALA A 388 -9.59 -13.91 -9.30
N ASP A 389 -10.13 -14.52 -10.35
CA ASP A 389 -9.91 -15.94 -10.64
C ASP A 389 -8.45 -16.24 -10.99
N SER A 390 -7.80 -15.31 -11.70
CA SER A 390 -6.38 -15.41 -12.06
C SER A 390 -5.50 -15.26 -10.83
N LEU A 391 -5.79 -14.31 -9.94
CA LEU A 391 -5.11 -14.18 -8.65
C LEU A 391 -5.25 -15.46 -7.84
N LYS A 392 -6.47 -15.98 -7.63
CA LYS A 392 -6.72 -17.20 -6.85
C LYS A 392 -5.99 -18.43 -7.37
N ARG A 393 -6.03 -18.64 -8.69
CA ARG A 393 -5.50 -19.86 -9.30
C ARG A 393 -3.99 -19.81 -9.51
N ASN A 394 -3.46 -18.65 -9.90
CA ASN A 394 -2.12 -18.56 -10.48
C ASN A 394 -1.12 -17.79 -9.59
N TYR A 395 -1.56 -16.73 -8.91
CA TYR A 395 -0.62 -15.80 -8.25
C TYR A 395 -0.67 -15.86 -6.73
N HIS A 396 -1.86 -15.95 -6.15
CA HIS A 396 -2.13 -15.93 -4.71
C HIS A 396 -2.75 -17.25 -4.21
N ARG A 397 -2.39 -18.37 -4.85
CA ARG A 397 -2.90 -19.70 -4.52
C ARG A 397 -2.72 -20.07 -3.03
N TYR A 398 -1.62 -19.61 -2.44
CA TYR A 398 -1.32 -19.82 -1.03
C TYR A 398 -1.34 -18.49 -0.26
N PRO A 399 -1.69 -18.50 1.04
CA PRO A 399 -1.56 -17.33 1.91
C PRO A 399 -0.13 -16.79 1.90
N ALA A 400 0.01 -15.48 2.11
CA ALA A 400 1.30 -14.83 2.32
C ALA A 400 1.26 -13.97 3.57
N LEU A 401 2.39 -13.96 4.28
CA LEU A 401 2.64 -13.02 5.36
C LEU A 401 3.07 -11.68 4.77
N ILE A 402 2.86 -10.62 5.54
CA ILE A 402 3.46 -9.32 5.24
C ILE A 402 4.99 -9.44 5.37
N PRO A 403 5.77 -8.80 4.48
CA PRO A 403 7.22 -8.73 4.62
C PRO A 403 7.63 -8.19 5.99
N ALA A 404 8.64 -8.80 6.63
CA ALA A 404 9.12 -8.37 7.94
C ALA A 404 9.80 -6.99 7.85
N TYR A 405 9.38 -6.05 8.69
CA TYR A 405 9.92 -4.70 8.77
C TYR A 405 11.16 -4.67 9.67
N THR A 406 12.19 -5.42 9.27
CA THR A 406 13.42 -5.60 10.07
C THR A 406 14.23 -4.32 10.24
N HIS A 407 14.00 -3.30 9.43
CA HIS A 407 14.58 -1.96 9.60
C HIS A 407 13.95 -1.17 10.76
N MET A 408 12.74 -1.55 11.22
CA MET A 408 12.09 -0.97 12.40
C MET A 408 12.42 -1.77 13.66
N HIS A 409 12.33 -3.10 13.58
CA HIS A 409 12.66 -4.03 14.66
C HIS A 409 13.03 -5.39 14.06
N ASN A 410 14.16 -5.98 14.47
CA ASN A 410 14.73 -7.18 13.83
C ASN A 410 14.82 -8.42 14.75
N ARG A 411 14.14 -8.41 15.90
CA ARG A 411 14.09 -9.57 16.80
C ARG A 411 12.74 -10.25 16.70
N ALA A 412 12.75 -11.58 16.66
CA ALA A 412 11.52 -12.36 16.70
C ALA A 412 10.93 -12.40 18.12
N PRO A 413 9.59 -12.56 18.25
CA PRO A 413 8.97 -12.83 19.54
C PRO A 413 9.39 -14.20 20.07
N GLN A 414 9.13 -14.43 21.36
CA GLN A 414 9.35 -15.74 21.98
C GLN A 414 8.48 -16.83 21.34
N GLU A 415 8.99 -18.06 21.32
CA GLU A 415 8.22 -19.20 20.84
C GLU A 415 6.96 -19.45 21.67
N VAL A 416 5.98 -20.09 21.02
CA VAL A 416 4.77 -20.52 21.72
C VAL A 416 5.09 -21.60 22.77
N LYS A 417 4.44 -21.52 23.92
CA LYS A 417 4.57 -22.44 25.06
C LYS A 417 3.39 -23.41 25.10
N LYS A 418 3.57 -24.52 25.81
CA LYS A 418 2.53 -25.55 26.08
C LYS A 418 1.71 -25.97 24.84
N LEU A 419 2.37 -26.15 23.68
CA LEU A 419 1.73 -26.65 22.47
C LEU A 419 1.17 -28.07 22.72
N LYS A 420 -0.16 -28.20 22.70
CA LYS A 420 -0.87 -29.46 23.00
C LYS A 420 -2.02 -29.68 22.01
N LYS A 421 -2.44 -30.94 21.90
CA LYS A 421 -3.60 -31.36 21.11
C LYS A 421 -4.63 -32.01 22.03
N GLU A 422 -5.91 -31.70 21.86
CA GLU A 422 -6.99 -32.28 22.66
C GLU A 422 -8.30 -32.37 21.88
N TRP A 423 -9.17 -33.29 22.31
CA TRP A 423 -10.54 -33.35 21.80
C TRP A 423 -11.41 -32.36 22.58
N THR A 424 -12.11 -31.52 21.85
CA THR A 424 -13.06 -30.52 22.38
C THR A 424 -14.44 -30.78 21.81
N GLN A 425 -15.47 -30.06 22.29
CA GLN A 425 -16.80 -30.10 21.69
C GLN A 425 -16.80 -29.65 20.21
N ASP A 426 -15.85 -28.79 19.83
CA ASP A 426 -15.69 -28.28 18.47
C ASP A 426 -14.90 -29.26 17.56
N GLY A 427 -14.31 -30.32 18.13
CA GLY A 427 -13.49 -31.31 17.43
C GLY A 427 -12.04 -31.37 17.93
N TYR A 428 -11.15 -31.95 17.12
CA TYR A 428 -9.76 -32.17 17.49
C TYR A 428 -8.92 -30.91 17.30
N MET A 429 -8.48 -30.33 18.41
CA MET A 429 -7.96 -28.96 18.47
C MET A 429 -6.48 -28.95 18.84
N LEU A 430 -5.74 -28.01 18.24
CA LEU A 430 -4.39 -27.63 18.63
C LEU A 430 -4.45 -26.35 19.47
N HIS A 431 -3.77 -26.32 20.62
CA HIS A 431 -3.72 -25.16 21.52
C HIS A 431 -2.29 -24.83 21.91
N TRP A 432 -2.02 -23.55 22.15
CA TRP A 432 -0.75 -23.08 22.68
C TRP A 432 -0.95 -21.89 23.60
N GLN A 433 0.14 -21.46 24.25
CA GLN A 433 0.19 -20.25 25.05
C GLN A 433 1.25 -19.32 24.46
N ALA A 434 0.99 -18.04 24.46
CA ALA A 434 1.95 -17.01 24.10
C ALA A 434 1.61 -15.74 24.86
N GLU A 435 2.63 -14.95 25.16
CA GLU A 435 2.43 -13.62 25.71
C GLU A 435 2.04 -12.68 24.56
N GLN A 436 0.95 -11.94 24.73
CA GLN A 436 0.42 -10.99 23.76
C GLN A 436 0.11 -9.69 24.50
N SER A 437 0.27 -8.56 23.83
CA SER A 437 -0.08 -7.26 24.39
C SER A 437 -0.63 -6.33 23.30
N PRO A 438 -1.69 -5.56 23.60
CA PRO A 438 -2.15 -4.49 22.70
C PRO A 438 -1.13 -3.35 22.53
N THR A 439 -0.20 -3.19 23.48
CA THR A 439 0.71 -2.02 23.55
C THR A 439 2.19 -2.37 23.47
N ASN A 440 2.58 -3.64 23.67
CA ASN A 440 3.95 -4.10 23.45
C ASN A 440 4.06 -4.76 22.07
N PRO A 441 4.68 -4.10 21.08
CA PRO A 441 4.73 -4.59 19.71
C PRO A 441 5.72 -5.72 19.46
N GLU A 442 6.63 -6.01 20.40
CA GLU A 442 7.64 -7.08 20.31
C GLU A 442 7.08 -8.45 20.73
N LEU A 443 5.90 -8.47 21.37
CA LEU A 443 5.20 -9.70 21.75
C LEU A 443 4.39 -10.27 20.58
N ALA A 444 3.90 -11.51 20.74
CA ALA A 444 3.14 -12.18 19.71
C ALA A 444 1.83 -11.42 19.39
N SER A 445 1.71 -10.96 18.15
CA SER A 445 0.50 -10.32 17.61
C SER A 445 -0.40 -11.34 16.90
N TYR A 446 0.21 -12.29 16.18
CA TYR A 446 -0.49 -13.39 15.51
C TYR A 446 0.41 -14.64 15.40
N PHE A 447 -0.15 -15.73 14.89
CA PHE A 447 0.48 -17.04 14.79
C PHE A 447 0.34 -17.61 13.39
N VAL A 448 1.32 -18.41 12.98
CA VAL A 448 1.27 -19.20 11.75
C VAL A 448 1.33 -20.67 12.12
N VAL A 449 0.34 -21.43 11.68
CA VAL A 449 0.26 -22.87 11.85
C VAL A 449 0.64 -23.52 10.54
N TYR A 450 1.72 -24.28 10.57
CA TYR A 450 2.23 -25.05 9.44
C TYR A 450 1.87 -26.54 9.59
N CYS A 451 1.63 -27.23 8.48
CA CYS A 451 1.36 -28.66 8.45
C CYS A 451 2.26 -29.36 7.42
N PHE A 452 2.95 -30.40 7.86
CA PHE A 452 3.82 -31.25 7.05
C PHE A 452 3.38 -32.71 7.13
N GLU A 453 3.58 -33.47 6.06
CA GLU A 453 3.38 -34.92 6.10
C GLU A 453 4.42 -35.60 7.02
N ASP A 454 4.16 -36.85 7.43
CA ASP A 454 5.12 -37.60 8.24
C ASP A 454 6.45 -37.73 7.52
N LYS A 455 7.54 -37.39 8.21
CA LYS A 455 8.94 -37.42 7.71
C LYS A 455 9.24 -36.47 6.53
N GLU A 456 8.30 -35.65 6.07
CA GLU A 456 8.60 -34.58 5.12
C GLU A 456 9.67 -33.62 5.70
N PRO A 457 10.63 -33.09 4.94
CA PRO A 457 11.53 -32.04 5.43
C PRO A 457 10.75 -30.78 5.87
N VAL A 458 11.16 -30.15 6.97
CA VAL A 458 10.57 -28.86 7.37
C VAL A 458 11.13 -27.77 6.49
N ASP A 459 10.23 -27.05 5.82
CA ASP A 459 10.54 -25.78 5.16
C ASP A 459 9.45 -24.76 5.53
N LEU A 460 9.73 -23.94 6.53
CA LEU A 460 8.82 -22.87 6.96
C LEU A 460 8.78 -21.71 5.97
N SER A 461 9.62 -21.68 4.92
CA SER A 461 9.53 -20.67 3.86
C SER A 461 8.50 -21.02 2.79
N ASN A 462 8.04 -22.27 2.74
CA ASN A 462 7.07 -22.75 1.76
C ASN A 462 5.63 -22.36 2.16
N PRO A 463 4.96 -21.43 1.43
CA PRO A 463 3.61 -21.00 1.78
C PRO A 463 2.55 -22.10 1.59
N ALA A 464 2.82 -23.13 0.80
CA ALA A 464 1.92 -24.29 0.66
C ALA A 464 1.76 -25.09 1.95
N LYS A 465 2.66 -24.88 2.92
CA LYS A 465 2.63 -25.54 4.23
C LYS A 465 1.88 -24.74 5.28
N ILE A 466 1.46 -23.51 4.98
CA ILE A 466 0.64 -22.70 5.89
C ILE A 466 -0.78 -23.28 5.91
N ALA A 467 -1.16 -23.89 7.03
CA ALA A 467 -2.52 -24.37 7.27
C ALA A 467 -3.44 -23.25 7.77
N LYS A 468 -2.92 -22.33 8.58
CA LYS A 468 -3.68 -21.19 9.11
C LYS A 468 -2.76 -20.05 9.53
N ILE A 469 -3.23 -18.82 9.29
CA ILE A 469 -2.72 -17.61 9.97
C ILE A 469 -3.83 -17.17 10.91
N THR A 470 -3.57 -17.03 12.20
CA THR A 470 -4.61 -16.71 13.20
C THR A 470 -4.08 -15.78 14.30
N ARG A 471 -4.96 -14.95 14.89
CA ARG A 471 -4.64 -14.20 16.12
C ARG A 471 -4.99 -14.97 17.38
N ASP A 472 -5.78 -16.03 17.24
CA ASP A 472 -6.16 -16.92 18.35
C ASP A 472 -5.03 -17.88 18.70
N THR A 473 -5.00 -18.35 19.95
CA THR A 473 -4.06 -19.36 20.43
C THR A 473 -4.56 -20.80 20.26
N ARG A 474 -5.43 -21.01 19.27
CA ARG A 474 -6.04 -22.30 18.95
C ARG A 474 -6.26 -22.49 17.45
N PHE A 475 -6.26 -23.75 17.01
CA PHE A 475 -6.53 -24.15 15.63
C PHE A 475 -7.27 -25.49 15.56
N LEU A 476 -8.46 -25.49 14.96
CA LEU A 476 -9.24 -26.70 14.75
C LEU A 476 -8.62 -27.51 13.60
N MET A 477 -8.11 -28.70 13.90
CA MET A 477 -7.42 -29.53 12.91
C MET A 477 -8.43 -30.32 12.08
N PRO A 478 -8.18 -30.52 10.77
CA PRO A 478 -9.06 -31.29 9.89
C PRO A 478 -8.89 -32.80 10.13
N TYR A 479 -9.42 -33.30 11.25
CA TYR A 479 -9.37 -34.72 11.61
C TYR A 479 -10.08 -35.59 10.57
N ASN A 480 -9.43 -36.68 10.16
CA ASN A 480 -9.94 -37.68 9.24
C ASN A 480 -9.42 -39.08 9.63
N ASN A 481 -10.20 -39.78 10.46
CA ASN A 481 -10.04 -41.19 10.85
C ASN A 481 -8.77 -41.60 11.64
N GLY A 482 -7.85 -40.68 11.93
CA GLY A 482 -6.71 -40.90 12.82
C GLY A 482 -5.59 -41.77 12.24
N LYS A 483 -5.63 -42.10 10.94
CA LYS A 483 -4.66 -43.03 10.33
C LYS A 483 -3.41 -42.33 9.82
N LYS A 484 -3.50 -41.07 9.41
CA LYS A 484 -2.36 -40.35 8.81
C LYS A 484 -1.64 -39.51 9.85
N LYS A 485 -0.31 -39.63 9.88
CA LYS A 485 0.56 -38.83 10.74
C LYS A 485 0.94 -37.53 10.04
N TYR A 486 0.91 -36.45 10.80
CA TYR A 486 1.32 -35.12 10.39
C TYR A 486 2.22 -34.50 11.46
N ARG A 487 3.06 -33.56 11.05
CA ARG A 487 3.78 -32.67 11.97
C ARG A 487 3.25 -31.26 11.81
N TYR A 488 2.69 -30.73 12.90
CA TYR A 488 2.31 -29.33 13.01
C TYR A 488 3.46 -28.52 13.62
N ILE A 489 3.66 -27.31 13.12
CA ILE A 489 4.58 -26.32 13.71
C ILE A 489 3.81 -25.03 13.89
N VAL A 490 3.92 -24.41 15.07
CA VAL A 490 3.29 -23.12 15.36
C VAL A 490 4.38 -22.08 15.65
N THR A 491 4.39 -21.01 14.86
CA THR A 491 5.27 -19.84 15.07
C THR A 491 4.46 -18.67 15.63
N ALA A 492 5.11 -17.82 16.42
CA ALA A 492 4.61 -16.53 16.85
C ALA A 492 5.18 -15.43 15.95
N VAL A 493 4.40 -14.38 15.72
CA VAL A 493 4.78 -13.24 14.88
C VAL A 493 4.43 -11.92 15.56
N ASP A 494 5.40 -10.99 15.60
CA ASP A 494 5.25 -9.68 16.25
C ASP A 494 4.54 -8.65 15.36
N ARG A 495 4.36 -7.40 15.84
CA ARG A 495 3.74 -6.31 15.06
C ARG A 495 4.60 -5.80 13.90
N PHE A 496 5.88 -6.17 13.85
CA PHE A 496 6.82 -5.87 12.77
C PHE A 496 6.96 -7.03 11.78
N HIS A 497 6.17 -8.09 11.96
CA HIS A 497 6.15 -9.34 11.20
C HIS A 497 7.40 -10.22 11.32
N ASN A 498 8.22 -10.03 12.37
CA ASN A 498 9.29 -10.96 12.71
C ASN A 498 8.70 -12.26 13.26
N GLU A 499 9.16 -13.40 12.77
CA GLU A 499 8.59 -14.70 13.06
C GLU A 499 9.59 -15.57 13.85
N SER A 500 9.11 -16.22 14.91
CA SER A 500 9.90 -17.17 15.73
C SER A 500 10.22 -18.47 14.98
N GLU A 501 11.22 -19.24 15.42
CA GLU A 501 11.56 -20.56 14.84
C GLU A 501 10.41 -21.59 14.93
N GLY A 502 9.70 -21.62 16.06
CA GLY A 502 8.40 -22.27 16.21
C GLY A 502 8.44 -23.64 16.88
N LYS A 503 7.32 -24.01 17.52
CA LYS A 503 7.21 -25.25 18.29
C LYS A 503 6.49 -26.34 17.50
N SER A 504 7.05 -27.55 17.50
CA SER A 504 6.52 -28.68 16.74
C SER A 504 5.75 -29.69 17.59
N ILE A 505 4.75 -30.36 16.99
CA ILE A 505 4.03 -31.49 17.58
C ILE A 505 3.62 -32.48 16.48
N LYS A 506 3.72 -33.79 16.77
CA LYS A 506 3.21 -34.85 15.89
C LYS A 506 1.75 -35.15 16.21
N VAL A 507 0.92 -35.21 15.19
CA VAL A 507 -0.53 -35.45 15.29
C VAL A 507 -0.91 -36.60 14.37
N LYS A 508 -1.90 -37.39 14.77
CA LYS A 508 -2.59 -38.33 13.88
C LYS A 508 -3.94 -37.73 13.58
N LEU A 509 -4.19 -37.41 12.31
CA LEU A 509 -5.49 -36.92 11.83
C LEU A 509 -6.25 -38.05 11.20
#